data_AF-A0A0F9TS19-F1
#
_entry.id   AF-A0A0F9TS19-F1
#
_cell.length_a   1.000
_cell.length_b   1.000
_cell.length_c   1.000
_cell.angle_alpha   90.00
_cell.angle_beta   90.00
_cell.angle_gamma   90.00
#
_symmetry.space_group_name_H-M   'P 1'
#
loop_
_entity.id
_entity.type
_entity.pdbx_description
1 polymer ?
#
loop_
_entity_poly.entity_id
_entity_poly.type
_entity_poly.pdbx_seq_one_letter_code
_entity_poly.pdbx_strand_id
1 'polypeptide(L)'
;MDYLDLRDLAQELYDLVDMKNTDALSEEDAARLEMLLDLQGQLPTETLSEYAENESTMLPEYRFTDYAQELAGEKGYTTRDSHNPLDDYIDWDGWADDLKHDYTEVTFNGEPYFIRAY
;
A
#
# COMPACT_ATOMS: atom_id res chain seq x y z
N MET A 1 -2.86 10.76 -6.46
CA MET A 1 -2.14 10.26 -5.29
C MET A 1 -1.49 8.95 -5.70
N ASP A 2 -0.19 8.82 -5.47
CA ASP A 2 0.63 7.71 -6.01
C ASP A 2 0.55 6.48 -5.11
N TYR A 3 -0.66 5.94 -4.95
CA TYR A 3 -0.87 4.68 -4.24
C TYR A 3 -0.72 3.51 -5.20
N LEU A 4 -0.27 2.37 -4.69
CA LEU A 4 -0.24 1.12 -5.46
C LEU A 4 -1.50 0.31 -5.16
N ASP A 5 -2.13 -0.20 -6.22
CA ASP A 5 -3.25 -1.11 -6.11
C ASP A 5 -2.74 -2.56 -6.12
N LEU A 6 -2.94 -3.28 -5.02
CA LEU A 6 -2.55 -4.68 -4.87
C LEU A 6 -3.27 -5.58 -5.85
N ARG A 7 -4.43 -5.19 -6.41
CA ARG A 7 -5.13 -5.97 -7.45
C ARG A 7 -4.36 -5.92 -8.76
N ASP A 8 -3.81 -4.76 -9.10
CA ASP A 8 -2.96 -4.60 -10.28
C ASP A 8 -1.68 -5.43 -10.12
N LEU A 9 -1.06 -5.38 -8.93
CA LEU A 9 0.11 -6.20 -8.60
C LEU A 9 -0.20 -7.71 -8.57
N ALA A 10 -1.40 -8.10 -8.15
CA ALA A 10 -1.84 -9.51 -8.15
C ALA A 10 -2.01 -10.03 -9.58
N GLN A 11 -2.59 -9.21 -10.46
CA GLN A 11 -2.72 -9.53 -11.87
C GLN A 11 -1.35 -9.63 -12.54
N GLU A 12 -0.44 -8.70 -12.24
CA GLU A 12 0.93 -8.73 -12.74
C GLU A 12 1.66 -10.02 -12.30
N LEU A 13 1.53 -10.40 -11.03
CA LEU A 13 2.09 -11.65 -10.51
C LEU A 13 1.54 -12.87 -11.25
N TYR A 14 0.22 -12.91 -11.50
CA TYR A 14 -0.42 -13.99 -12.25
C TYR A 14 0.15 -14.11 -13.67
N ASP A 15 0.24 -13.00 -14.40
CA ASP A 15 0.73 -12.96 -15.77
C ASP A 15 2.20 -13.42 -15.85
N LEU A 16 3.04 -12.98 -14.92
CA LEU A 16 4.44 -13.38 -14.84
C LEU A 16 4.62 -14.87 -14.49
N VAL A 17 3.76 -15.41 -13.62
CA VAL A 17 3.76 -16.85 -13.31
C VAL A 17 3.35 -17.67 -14.55
N ASP A 18 2.36 -17.21 -15.33
CA ASP A 18 1.96 -17.87 -16.57
C ASP A 18 3.08 -17.84 -17.64
N MET A 19 3.75 -16.69 -17.79
CA MET A 19 4.94 -16.56 -18.65
C MET A 19 6.08 -17.48 -18.21
N LYS A 20 6.31 -17.63 -16.90
CA LYS A 20 7.30 -18.58 -16.35
C LYS A 20 6.94 -20.02 -16.69
N ASN A 21 5.67 -20.39 -16.61
CA ASN A 21 5.20 -21.75 -16.91
C ASN A 21 5.29 -22.09 -18.42
N THR A 22 5.37 -21.08 -19.29
CA THR A 22 5.49 -21.24 -20.74
C THR A 22 6.92 -21.02 -21.26
N ASP A 23 7.92 -20.91 -20.36
CA ASP A 23 9.32 -20.60 -20.68
C ASP A 23 9.50 -19.32 -21.51
N ALA A 24 8.57 -18.37 -21.39
CA ALA A 24 8.54 -17.10 -22.13
C ALA A 24 9.02 -15.89 -21.31
N LEU A 25 9.56 -16.13 -20.10
CA LEU A 25 9.95 -15.10 -19.15
C LEU A 25 11.33 -14.49 -19.50
N SER A 26 11.40 -13.16 -19.60
CA SER A 26 12.68 -12.45 -19.76
C SER A 26 13.45 -12.33 -18.43
N GLU A 27 14.73 -11.92 -18.48
CA GLU A 27 15.51 -11.65 -17.26
C GLU A 27 14.90 -10.50 -16.43
N GLU A 28 14.36 -9.47 -17.09
CA GLU A 28 13.69 -8.34 -16.43
C GLU A 28 12.39 -8.79 -15.75
N ASP A 29 11.58 -9.59 -16.45
CA ASP A 29 10.36 -10.17 -15.92
C ASP A 29 10.63 -11.14 -14.76
N ALA A 30 11.76 -11.86 -14.80
CA ALA A 30 12.18 -12.73 -13.71
C ALA A 30 12.52 -11.94 -12.44
N ALA A 31 13.25 -10.83 -12.57
CA ALA A 31 13.53 -9.94 -11.44
C ALA A 31 12.24 -9.32 -10.88
N ARG A 32 11.31 -8.92 -11.76
CA ARG A 32 10.02 -8.38 -11.35
C ARG A 32 9.15 -9.41 -10.62
N LEU A 33 9.13 -10.65 -11.11
CA LEU A 33 8.45 -11.77 -10.47
C LEU A 33 9.02 -12.04 -9.07
N GLU A 34 10.34 -12.03 -8.92
CA GLU A 34 10.97 -12.19 -7.60
C GLU A 34 10.54 -11.09 -6.62
N MET A 35 10.46 -9.83 -7.06
CA MET A 35 9.98 -8.72 -6.21
C MET A 35 8.53 -8.92 -5.76
N LEU A 36 7.65 -9.39 -6.64
CA LEU A 36 6.24 -9.63 -6.32
C LEU A 36 6.04 -10.84 -5.40
N LEU A 37 6.86 -11.88 -5.57
CA LEU A 37 6.87 -13.04 -4.67
C LEU A 37 7.42 -12.68 -3.29
N ASP A 38 8.43 -11.83 -3.22
CA ASP A 38 8.94 -11.29 -1.95
C ASP A 38 7.86 -10.48 -1.23
N LEU A 39 7.19 -9.56 -1.93
CA LEU A 39 6.05 -8.82 -1.39
C LEU A 39 4.96 -9.77 -0.88
N GLN A 40 4.58 -10.78 -1.66
CA GLN A 40 3.59 -11.78 -1.22
C GLN A 40 4.03 -12.50 0.06
N GLY A 41 5.32 -12.81 0.20
CA GLY A 41 5.88 -13.46 1.39
C GLY A 41 5.86 -12.59 2.65
N GLN A 42 5.70 -11.27 2.51
CA GLN A 42 5.55 -10.32 3.63
C GLN A 42 4.09 -10.17 4.08
N LEU A 43 3.12 -10.66 3.31
CA LEU A 43 1.69 -10.52 3.63
C LEU A 43 1.25 -11.54 4.69
N PRO A 44 0.21 -11.23 5.48
CA PRO A 44 -0.37 -12.17 6.44
C PRO A 44 -1.24 -13.26 5.78
N THR A 45 -1.54 -13.15 4.49
CA THR A 45 -2.35 -14.10 3.71
C THR A 45 -1.49 -15.01 2.84
N GLU A 46 -2.07 -16.07 2.26
CA GLU A 46 -1.31 -16.99 1.41
C GLU A 46 -0.96 -16.35 0.06
N THR A 47 -1.84 -15.50 -0.46
CA THR A 47 -1.65 -14.86 -1.76
C THR A 47 -1.91 -13.36 -1.73
N LEU A 48 -1.27 -12.66 -2.67
CA LEU A 48 -1.46 -11.23 -2.86
C LEU A 48 -2.90 -10.90 -3.34
N SER A 49 -3.48 -11.79 -4.16
CA SER A 49 -4.87 -11.67 -4.60
C SER A 49 -5.86 -11.75 -3.43
N GLU A 50 -5.68 -12.70 -2.51
CA GLU A 50 -6.53 -12.85 -1.33
C GLU A 50 -6.48 -11.61 -0.42
N TYR A 51 -5.28 -11.03 -0.24
CA TYR A 51 -5.14 -9.79 0.50
C TYR A 51 -5.91 -8.64 -0.17
N ALA A 52 -5.70 -8.49 -1.49
CA ALA A 52 -6.24 -7.41 -2.31
C ALA A 52 -7.78 -7.40 -2.42
N GLU A 53 -8.45 -8.51 -2.12
CA GLU A 53 -9.91 -8.58 -1.99
C GLU A 53 -10.42 -7.81 -0.76
N ASN A 54 -9.63 -7.77 0.32
CA ASN A 54 -9.98 -7.09 1.56
C ASN A 54 -9.48 -5.65 1.58
N GLU A 55 -8.16 -5.46 1.47
CA GLU A 55 -7.52 -4.14 1.34
C GLU A 55 -6.67 -4.15 0.08
N SER A 56 -6.97 -3.26 -0.87
CA SER A 56 -6.22 -3.17 -2.12
C SER A 56 -5.17 -2.05 -2.13
N THR A 57 -5.18 -1.16 -1.14
CA THR A 57 -4.34 0.04 -1.17
C THR A 57 -3.03 -0.19 -0.42
N MET A 58 -1.91 0.02 -1.12
CA MET A 58 -0.58 0.07 -0.54
C MET A 58 -0.04 1.51 -0.60
N LEU A 59 0.30 2.05 0.57
CA LEU A 59 0.60 3.46 0.78
C LEU A 59 2.12 3.65 0.92
N PRO A 60 2.80 4.46 0.09
CA PRO A 60 4.21 4.71 0.31
C PRO A 60 4.43 5.47 1.63
N GLU A 61 5.47 5.12 2.38
CA GLU A 61 5.74 5.69 3.72
C GLU A 61 5.76 7.23 3.70
N TYR A 62 6.41 7.82 2.69
CA TYR A 62 6.55 9.28 2.55
C TYR A 62 5.23 10.02 2.28
N ARG A 63 4.13 9.31 2.00
CA ARG A 63 2.77 9.87 1.83
C ARG A 63 1.86 9.57 3.01
N PHE A 64 2.33 8.88 4.04
CA PHE A 64 1.45 8.41 5.10
C PHE A 64 0.82 9.57 5.89
N THR A 65 1.56 10.67 6.12
CA THR A 65 1.01 11.89 6.75
C THR A 65 -0.09 12.53 5.91
N ASP A 66 0.11 12.65 4.58
CA ASP A 66 -0.92 13.18 3.67
C ASP A 66 -2.18 12.30 3.70
N TYR A 67 -1.98 10.97 3.67
CA TYR A 67 -3.08 10.00 3.78
C TYR A 67 -3.84 10.15 5.11
N ALA A 68 -3.12 10.29 6.23
CA ALA A 68 -3.72 10.43 7.56
C ALA A 68 -4.58 11.70 7.67
N GLN A 69 -4.16 12.80 7.02
CA GLN A 69 -4.92 14.04 6.89
C GLN A 69 -6.21 13.83 6.10
N GLU A 70 -6.12 13.19 4.93
CA GLU A 70 -7.29 12.92 4.09
C GLU A 70 -8.28 12.01 4.81
N LEU A 71 -7.79 10.93 5.44
CA LEU A 71 -8.61 10.01 6.22
C LEU A 71 -9.35 10.73 7.35
N ALA A 72 -8.69 11.63 8.09
CA ALA A 72 -9.34 12.43 9.13
C ALA A 72 -10.48 13.29 8.56
N GLY A 73 -10.29 13.89 7.39
CA GLY A 73 -11.34 14.64 6.68
C GLY A 73 -12.50 13.74 6.23
N GLU A 74 -12.21 12.55 5.71
CA GLU A 74 -13.22 11.56 5.30
C GLU A 74 -14.04 11.01 6.47
N LYS A 75 -13.41 10.83 7.64
CA LYS A 75 -14.10 10.40 8.87
C LYS A 75 -14.83 11.54 9.58
N GLY A 76 -14.69 12.78 9.11
CA GLY A 76 -15.31 13.96 9.69
C GLY A 76 -14.67 14.40 11.01
N TYR A 77 -13.41 14.02 11.25
CA TYR A 77 -12.61 14.53 12.38
C TYR A 77 -12.17 15.97 12.13
N THR A 78 -12.01 16.34 10.86
CA THR A 78 -11.74 17.71 10.42
C THR A 78 -12.79 18.18 9.41
N THR A 79 -12.78 19.48 9.14
CA THR A 79 -13.80 20.15 8.33
C THR A 79 -13.42 20.10 6.85
N ARG A 80 -13.91 19.08 6.14
CA ARG A 80 -13.52 18.81 4.74
C ARG A 80 -13.82 19.95 3.76
N ASP A 81 -14.90 20.71 3.98
CA ASP A 81 -15.45 21.67 3.01
C ASP A 81 -15.33 23.15 3.42
N SER A 82 -14.73 23.42 4.58
CA SER A 82 -14.47 24.79 5.04
C SER A 82 -13.12 24.83 5.72
N HIS A 83 -12.21 25.67 5.22
CA HIS A 83 -10.93 25.90 5.88
C HIS A 83 -11.21 26.37 7.32
N ASN A 84 -11.02 25.44 8.27
CA ASN A 84 -11.09 25.71 9.69
C ASN A 84 -9.66 26.00 10.14
N PRO A 85 -9.36 27.23 10.59
CA PRO A 85 -8.00 27.58 10.99
C PRO A 85 -7.45 26.72 12.12
N LEU A 86 -8.30 25.96 12.85
CA LEU A 86 -7.84 24.99 13.84
C LEU A 86 -7.10 23.80 13.21
N ASP A 87 -7.42 23.44 11.97
CA ASP A 87 -6.81 22.29 11.27
C ASP A 87 -5.30 22.53 11.02
N ASP A 88 -4.87 23.79 10.91
CA ASP A 88 -3.46 24.21 10.78
C ASP A 88 -2.64 23.99 12.08
N TYR A 89 -3.30 23.76 13.22
CA TYR A 89 -2.66 23.53 14.51
C TYR A 89 -2.67 22.05 14.93
N ILE A 90 -3.17 21.16 14.08
CA ILE A 90 -3.15 19.72 14.33
C ILE A 90 -1.73 19.21 14.08
N ASP A 91 -1.24 18.39 15.02
CA ASP A 91 0.00 17.64 14.84
C ASP A 91 -0.26 16.42 13.94
N TRP A 92 -0.15 16.66 12.63
CA TRP A 92 -0.42 15.64 11.62
C TRP A 92 0.60 14.51 11.60
N ASP A 93 1.86 14.81 11.93
CA ASP A 93 2.91 13.78 12.02
C ASP A 93 2.66 12.88 13.23
N GLY A 94 2.29 13.46 14.38
CA GLY A 94 1.87 12.69 15.56
C GLY A 94 0.63 11.83 15.29
N TRP A 95 -0.38 12.38 14.60
CA TRP A 95 -1.56 11.61 14.18
C TRP A 95 -1.20 10.46 13.24
N ALA A 96 -0.31 10.71 12.27
CA ALA A 96 0.16 9.69 11.35
C ALA A 96 0.91 8.57 12.07
N ASP A 97 1.78 8.90 13.03
CA ASP A 97 2.52 7.93 13.82
C ASP A 97 1.60 7.05 14.68
N ASP A 98 0.57 7.64 15.31
CA ASP A 98 -0.44 6.87 16.04
C ASP A 98 -1.25 5.96 15.09
N LEU A 99 -1.61 6.46 13.90
CA LEU A 99 -2.37 5.71 12.91
C LEU A 99 -1.58 4.52 12.35
N LYS A 100 -0.25 4.59 12.26
CA LYS A 100 0.62 3.48 11.81
C LYS A 100 0.45 2.21 12.65
N HIS A 101 -0.04 2.31 13.89
CA HIS A 101 -0.32 1.12 14.70
C HIS A 101 -1.38 0.20 14.10
N ASP A 102 -2.24 0.71 13.21
CA ASP A 102 -3.23 -0.05 12.45
C ASP A 102 -2.68 -0.53 11.08
N TYR A 103 -1.39 -0.37 10.82
CA TYR A 103 -0.74 -0.71 9.55
C TYR A 103 0.50 -1.58 9.77
N THR A 104 0.81 -2.39 8.77
CA THR A 104 2.02 -3.19 8.68
C THR A 104 2.94 -2.56 7.63
N GLU A 105 4.21 -2.37 7.99
CA GLU A 105 5.25 -1.95 7.05
C GLU A 105 5.69 -3.15 6.19
N VAL A 106 5.75 -2.95 4.89
CA VAL A 106 6.30 -3.90 3.90
C VAL A 106 7.30 -3.18 3.01
N THR A 107 8.28 -3.91 2.49
CA THR A 107 9.24 -3.38 1.52
C THR A 107 8.86 -3.83 0.12
N PHE A 108 8.72 -2.88 -0.81
CA PHE A 108 8.48 -3.17 -2.21
C PHE A 108 9.39 -2.32 -3.10
N ASN A 109 10.11 -2.96 -4.03
CA ASN A 109 11.07 -2.29 -4.90
C ASN A 109 12.14 -1.48 -4.13
N GLY A 110 12.55 -1.96 -2.95
CA GLY A 110 13.54 -1.30 -2.09
C GLY A 110 13.01 -0.10 -1.29
N GLU A 111 11.72 0.23 -1.41
CA GLU A 111 11.07 1.35 -0.72
C GLU A 111 10.06 0.83 0.32
N PRO A 112 9.87 1.54 1.44
CA PRO A 112 8.89 1.18 2.46
C PRO A 112 7.46 1.61 2.07
N TYR A 113 6.53 0.70 2.31
CA TYR A 113 5.09 0.90 2.12
C TYR A 113 4.33 0.43 3.36
N PHE A 114 3.14 0.97 3.55
CA PHE A 114 2.18 0.54 4.56
C PHE A 114 0.97 -0.13 3.90
N ILE A 115 0.59 -1.26 4.46
CA ILE A 115 -0.68 -1.96 4.20
C ILE A 115 -1.46 -2.01 5.51
N ARG A 116 -2.79 -1.98 5.45
CA ARG A 116 -3.60 -1.95 6.67
C ARG A 116 -3.60 -3.31 7.37
N ALA A 117 -3.26 -3.35 8.65
CA ALA A 117 -3.34 -4.57 9.45
C ALA A 117 -4.80 -4.93 9.73
N TYR A 118 -5.11 -6.23 9.72
CA TYR A 118 -6.41 -6.81 10.06
C TYR A 118 -6.36 -7.62 11.35
#